data_AF-A0A2V8SP55-F1
#
_entry.id   AF-A0A2V8SP55-F1
#
_cell.length_a   1.000
_cell.length_b   1.000
_cell.length_c   1.000
_cell.angle_alpha   90.00
_cell.angle_beta   90.00
_cell.angle_gamma   90.00
#
_symmetry.space_group_name_H-M   'P 1'
#
loop_
_entity.id
_entity.type
_entity.pdbx_description
1 polymer ?
#
loop_
_entity_poly.entity_id
_entity_poly.type
_entity_poly.pdbx_seq_one_letter_code
_entity_poly.pdbx_strand_id
1 'polypeptide(L)'
;MKYTAAEWAEKKKRGMARYLLIDGILFTGGPFAVVMQAIGFFILRDEGQTFGQYFASTRTWITFLAHGTLFGLIMGFINWWRNEKNAAAGNA
;
A
#
# COMPACT_ATOMS: atom_id res chain seq x y z
N MET A 1 6.04 9.78 0.22
CA MET A 1 7.34 9.77 -0.49
C MET A 1 7.45 11.03 -1.33
N LYS A 2 8.58 11.73 -1.26
CA LYS A 2 8.85 12.92 -2.07
C LYS A 2 10.04 12.58 -2.97
N TYR A 3 9.87 12.74 -4.28
CA TYR A 3 10.92 12.51 -5.25
C TYR A 3 11.51 13.84 -5.71
N THR A 4 12.78 13.80 -6.09
CA THR A 4 13.39 14.89 -6.87
C THR A 4 12.77 14.96 -8.27
N ALA A 5 12.95 16.08 -8.96
CA ALA A 5 12.43 16.25 -10.32
C ALA A 5 12.98 15.18 -11.29
N ALA A 6 14.27 14.82 -11.14
CA ALA A 6 14.93 13.80 -11.96
C ALA A 6 14.35 12.40 -11.71
N GLU A 7 14.24 11.99 -10.44
CA GLU A 7 13.64 10.69 -10.06
C GLU A 7 12.17 10.61 -10.49
N TRP A 8 11.43 11.71 -10.37
CA TRP A 8 10.03 11.76 -10.78
C TRP A 8 9.88 11.58 -12.29
N ALA A 9 10.73 12.25 -13.08
CA ALA A 9 10.75 12.09 -14.53
C ALA A 9 11.05 10.63 -14.93
N GLU A 10 11.99 9.98 -14.23
CA GLU A 10 12.30 8.57 -14.47
C GLU A 10 11.13 7.64 -14.11
N LYS A 11 10.48 7.86 -12.96
CA LYS A 11 9.30 7.09 -12.55
C LYS A 11 8.14 7.26 -13.53
N LYS A 12 7.92 8.46 -14.06
CA LYS A 12 6.93 8.71 -15.12
C LYS A 12 7.21 7.89 -16.38
N LYS A 13 8.48 7.82 -16.83
CA LYS A 13 8.89 6.98 -17.98
C LYS A 13 8.59 5.49 -17.76
N ARG A 14 8.71 5.01 -16.51
CA ARG A 14 8.44 3.61 -16.13
C ARG A 14 6.94 3.29 -15.99
N GLY A 15 6.07 4.29 -16.07
CA GLY A 15 4.61 4.15 -16.11
C GLY A 15 3.92 4.19 -14.74
N MET A 16 2.75 4.82 -14.71
CA MET A 16 1.93 4.99 -13.50
C MET A 16 1.50 3.66 -12.87
N ALA A 17 1.17 2.64 -13.69
CA ALA A 17 0.76 1.34 -13.18
C ALA A 17 1.85 0.66 -12.33
N ARG A 18 3.12 0.72 -12.77
CA ARG A 18 4.25 0.18 -12.02
C ARG A 18 4.51 0.94 -10.74
N TYR A 19 4.33 2.27 -10.78
CA TYR A 19 4.39 3.11 -9.59
C TYR A 19 3.30 2.75 -8.57
N LEU A 20 2.04 2.64 -9.00
CA LEU A 20 0.92 2.27 -8.10
C LEU A 20 1.09 0.87 -7.51
N LEU A 21 1.61 -0.08 -8.30
CA LEU A 21 1.86 -1.43 -7.83
C LEU A 21 3.03 -1.48 -6.82
N ILE A 22 4.17 -0.88 -7.15
CA ILE A 22 5.37 -0.98 -6.32
C ILE A 22 5.31 0.02 -5.15
N ASP A 23 5.22 1.31 -5.44
CA ASP A 23 5.26 2.36 -4.42
C ASP A 23 3.94 2.42 -3.64
N GLY A 24 2.82 2.20 -4.31
CA GLY A 24 1.51 2.10 -3.67
C GLY A 24 1.35 0.78 -2.94
N ILE A 25 1.04 -0.29 -3.66
CA ILE A 25 0.63 -1.57 -3.05
C ILE A 25 1.76 -2.21 -2.24
N LEU A 26 2.96 -2.39 -2.80
CA LEU A 26 4.02 -3.10 -2.07
C LEU A 26 4.61 -2.29 -0.92
N PHE A 27 5.01 -1.03 -1.16
CA PHE A 27 5.73 -0.23 -0.16
C PHE A 27 4.84 0.49 0.85
N THR A 28 3.59 0.82 0.51
CA THR A 28 2.66 1.43 1.48
C THR A 28 1.53 0.49 1.91
N GLY A 29 0.95 -0.25 0.96
CA GLY A 29 -0.13 -1.19 1.22
C GLY A 29 0.30 -2.41 2.03
N GLY A 30 1.42 -3.03 1.68
CA GLY A 30 1.93 -4.23 2.33
C GLY A 30 2.13 -4.06 3.84
N PRO A 31 2.92 -3.07 4.30
CA PRO A 31 3.09 -2.80 5.73
C PRO A 31 1.77 -2.51 6.45
N PHE A 32 0.87 -1.74 5.83
CA PHE A 32 -0.45 -1.47 6.38
C PHE A 32 -1.29 -2.74 6.55
N ALA A 33 -1.30 -3.61 5.53
CA ALA A 33 -2.01 -4.89 5.57
C ALA A 33 -1.47 -5.79 6.70
N VAL A 34 -0.15 -5.82 6.91
CA VAL A 34 0.46 -6.58 8.02
C VAL A 34 -0.01 -6.06 9.38
N VAL A 35 -0.04 -4.73 9.57
CA VAL A 35 -0.54 -4.12 10.80
C VAL A 35 -2.02 -4.46 11.01
N MET A 36 -2.84 -4.34 9.96
CA MET A 36 -4.26 -4.71 10.02
C MET A 36 -4.45 -6.20 10.30
N GLN A 37 -3.57 -7.07 9.84
CA GLN A 37 -3.62 -8.50 10.14
C GLN A 37 -3.27 -8.80 11.59
N ALA A 38 -2.29 -8.10 12.15
CA ALA A 38 -1.96 -8.19 13.57
C ALA A 38 -3.16 -7.72 14.43
N ILE A 39 -3.74 -6.56 14.12
CA ILE A 39 -4.95 -6.07 14.79
C ILE A 39 -6.09 -7.08 14.65
N GLY A 40 -6.30 -7.60 13.44
CA GLY A 40 -7.33 -8.59 13.16
C GLY A 40 -7.18 -9.85 14.00
N PHE A 41 -5.95 -10.33 14.20
CA PHE A 41 -5.68 -11.52 15.01
C PHE A 41 -5.85 -11.25 16.51
N PHE A 42 -5.30 -10.14 17.03
CA PHE A 42 -5.27 -9.88 18.47
C PHE A 42 -6.57 -9.27 19.03
N ILE A 43 -7.35 -8.57 18.20
CA ILE A 43 -8.52 -7.81 18.64
C ILE A 43 -9.82 -8.36 18.05
N LEU A 44 -9.81 -8.85 16.81
CA LEU A 44 -11.03 -9.15 16.04
C LEU A 44 -11.21 -10.63 15.70
N ARG A 45 -10.31 -11.53 16.14
CA ARG A 45 -10.46 -12.96 15.86
C ARG A 45 -11.64 -13.52 16.64
N ASP A 46 -12.21 -14.59 16.11
CA ASP A 46 -13.26 -15.32 16.81
C ASP A 46 -12.69 -15.95 18.10
N GLU A 47 -13.45 -15.89 19.19
CA GLU A 47 -13.06 -16.52 20.46
C GLU A 47 -12.77 -18.02 20.24
N GLY A 48 -11.63 -18.49 20.75
CA GLY A 48 -11.18 -19.87 20.58
C GLY A 48 -10.43 -20.19 19.28
N GLN A 49 -10.44 -19.33 18.26
CA GLN A 49 -9.66 -19.50 17.02
C GLN A 49 -8.13 -19.47 17.23
N THR A 50 -7.44 -20.58 16.99
CA THR A 50 -5.96 -20.62 17.11
C THR A 50 -5.27 -19.79 16.01
N PHE A 51 -3.99 -19.45 16.22
CA PHE A 51 -3.15 -18.77 15.21
C PHE A 51 -3.18 -19.50 13.86
N GLY A 52 -2.99 -20.83 13.86
CA GLY A 52 -3.02 -21.63 12.64
C GLY A 52 -4.36 -21.57 11.91
N GLN A 53 -5.48 -21.64 12.64
CA GLN A 53 -6.82 -21.56 12.05
C GLN A 53 -7.12 -20.17 11.47
N TYR A 54 -6.63 -19.10 12.11
CA TYR A 54 -6.78 -17.75 11.62
C TYR A 54 -6.03 -17.53 10.30
N PHE A 55 -4.77 -17.95 10.22
CA PHE A 55 -3.95 -17.81 9.00
C PHE A 55 -4.24 -18.86 7.93
N ALA A 56 -4.94 -19.95 8.25
CA ALA A 56 -5.44 -20.89 7.24
C ALA A 56 -6.74 -20.41 6.57
N SER A 57 -7.43 -19.42 7.15
CA SER A 57 -8.71 -18.94 6.63
C SER A 57 -8.54 -18.12 5.34
N THR A 58 -9.26 -18.50 4.29
CA THR A 58 -9.32 -17.74 3.03
C THR A 58 -9.78 -16.29 3.25
N ARG A 59 -10.72 -16.08 4.18
CA ARG A 59 -11.22 -14.73 4.51
C ARG A 59 -10.09 -13.83 4.99
N THR A 60 -9.22 -14.33 5.86
CA THR A 60 -8.05 -13.62 6.41
C THR A 60 -7.17 -13.10 5.27
N TRP A 61 -6.84 -13.94 4.29
CA TRP A 61 -5.99 -13.56 3.16
C TRP A 61 -6.69 -12.62 2.17
N ILE A 62 -7.97 -12.81 1.90
CA ILE A 62 -8.75 -11.88 1.07
C ILE A 62 -8.76 -10.50 1.73
N THR A 63 -9.03 -10.45 3.04
CA THR A 63 -9.04 -9.20 3.79
C THR A 63 -7.65 -8.56 3.84
N PHE A 64 -6.58 -9.35 4.02
CA PHE A 64 -5.19 -8.87 3.94
C PHE A 64 -4.91 -8.19 2.59
N LEU A 65 -5.19 -8.89 1.50
CA LEU A 65 -4.96 -8.41 0.14
C LEU A 65 -5.82 -7.19 -0.18
N ALA A 66 -7.07 -7.17 0.31
CA ALA A 66 -7.97 -6.03 0.13
C ALA A 66 -7.43 -4.78 0.86
N HIS A 67 -7.00 -4.90 2.12
CA HIS A 67 -6.40 -3.78 2.85
C HIS A 67 -5.13 -3.28 2.15
N GLY A 68 -4.22 -4.20 1.79
CA GLY A 68 -2.96 -3.82 1.14
C GLY A 68 -3.18 -3.16 -0.21
N THR A 69 -4.06 -3.73 -1.03
CA THR A 69 -4.35 -3.20 -2.37
C THR A 69 -5.08 -1.86 -2.28
N LEU A 70 -6.17 -1.78 -1.52
CA LEU A 70 -6.99 -0.56 -1.45
C LEU A 70 -6.20 0.60 -0.82
N PHE A 71 -5.62 0.39 0.35
CA PHE A 71 -4.82 1.41 1.02
C PHE A 71 -3.60 1.80 0.17
N GLY A 72 -2.91 0.81 -0.39
CA GLY A 72 -1.75 1.04 -1.25
C GLY A 72 -2.07 1.85 -2.50
N LEU A 73 -3.20 1.58 -3.17
CA LEU A 73 -3.63 2.36 -4.32
C LEU A 73 -4.01 3.80 -3.94
N ILE A 74 -4.71 3.99 -2.83
CA ILE A 74 -5.08 5.33 -2.32
C ILE A 74 -3.81 6.13 -2.00
N MET A 75 -2.90 5.56 -1.21
CA MET A 75 -1.66 6.23 -0.83
C MET A 75 -0.72 6.42 -2.02
N GLY A 76 -0.68 5.45 -2.94
CA GLY A 76 0.00 5.56 -4.23
C GLY A 76 -0.51 6.76 -5.02
N PHE A 77 -1.82 6.87 -5.22
CA PHE A 77 -2.44 8.00 -5.92
C PHE A 77 -2.16 9.34 -5.24
N ILE A 78 -2.31 9.43 -3.92
CA ILE A 78 -2.01 10.66 -3.16
C ILE A 78 -0.54 11.06 -3.34
N ASN A 79 0.39 10.11 -3.22
CA ASN A 79 1.81 10.39 -3.42
C ASN A 79 2.11 10.78 -4.87
N TRP A 80 1.47 10.14 -5.86
CA TRP A 80 1.61 10.52 -7.26
C TRP A 80 1.17 11.96 -7.48
N TRP A 81 -0.02 12.32 -7.01
CA TRP A 81 -0.56 13.67 -7.15
C TRP A 81 0.32 14.72 -6.47
N ARG A 82 0.85 14.43 -5.27
CA ARG A 82 1.79 15.32 -4.57
C ARG A 82 3.08 15.53 -5.37
N ASN A 83 3.63 14.48 -5.99
CA ASN A 83 4.85 14.60 -6.79
C ASN A 83 4.60 15.33 -8.12
N GLU A 84 3.44 15.15 -8.77
CA GLU A 84 3.06 15.97 -9.94
C GLU A 84 3.00 17.47 -9.58
N LYS A 85 2.35 17.82 -8.47
CA LYS A 85 2.29 19.23 -8.03
C LYS A 85 3.66 19.81 -7.70
N ASN A 86 4.52 19.04 -7.03
CA ASN A 86 5.88 19.48 -6.69
C ASN A 86 6.72 19.71 -7.95
N ALA A 87 6.63 18.81 -8.93
CA ALA A 87 7.33 18.95 -10.20
C ALA A 87 6.81 20.15 -11.02
N ALA A 88 5.49 20.37 -11.05
CA ALA A 88 4.88 21.50 -11.76
C ALA A 88 5.20 22.86 -11.11
N ALA A 89 5.42 22.90 -9.80
CA ALA A 89 5.74 24.11 -9.05
C ALA A 89 7.20 24.59 -9.20
N GLY A 90 8.04 23.89 -9.98
CA GLY A 90 9.43 24.30 -10.19
C GLY A 90 10.33 24.17 -8.95
N ASN A 91 9.86 23.50 -7.89
CA ASN A 91 10.67 23.11 -6.74
C ASN A 91 11.54 21.90 -7.16
N ALA A 92 12.46 22.14 -8.08
CA ALA A 92 13.49 21.22 -8.53
C ALA A 92 14.64 21.17 -7.51
#